data_AF-A0A2C6WPJ4-F1
#
_entry.id   AF-A0A2C6WPJ4-F1
#
_cell.length_a   1.000
_cell.length_b   1.000
_cell.length_c   1.000
_cell.angle_alpha   90.00
_cell.angle_beta   90.00
_cell.angle_gamma   90.00
#
_symmetry.space_group_name_H-M   'P 1'
#
loop_
_entity.id
_entity.type
_entity.pdbx_description
1 polymer ?
#
loop_
_entity_poly.entity_id
_entity_poly.type
_entity_poly.pdbx_seq_one_letter_code
_entity_poly.pdbx_strand_id
1 'polypeptide(L)'
;MKKVFLIDLLNLFFIALGYFMLITILLFSFDLFEIKTTGSVFLVTLSQMTFINIFNHSIFNGLFTLFLAISFILFIYKSIDLYMQRR
;
A
#
# COMPACT_ATOMS: atom_id res chain seq x y z
N MET A 1 2.26 27.40 1.82
CA MET A 1 2.42 26.11 2.52
C MET A 1 1.45 25.02 2.06
N LYS A 2 0.14 25.26 1.86
CA LYS A 2 -0.82 24.21 1.40
C LYS A 2 -0.44 23.52 0.08
N LYS A 3 0.16 24.25 -0.88
CA LYS A 3 0.64 23.66 -2.15
C LYS A 3 1.80 22.67 -1.95
N VAL A 4 2.67 22.90 -0.97
CA VAL A 4 3.81 22.00 -0.68
C VAL A 4 3.32 20.70 -0.05
N PHE A 5 2.31 20.77 0.84
CA PHE A 5 1.69 19.56 1.42
C PHE A 5 1.10 18.63 0.36
N LEU A 6 0.35 19.18 -0.60
CA LEU A 6 -0.32 18.38 -1.61
C LEU A 6 0.69 17.74 -2.58
N ILE A 7 1.78 18.45 -2.89
CA ILE A 7 2.89 17.94 -3.71
C ILE A 7 3.67 16.85 -2.97
N ASP A 8 4.00 17.06 -1.69
CA ASP A 8 4.68 16.05 -0.86
C ASP A 8 3.85 14.76 -0.74
N LEU A 9 2.54 14.91 -0.51
CA LEU A 9 1.63 13.77 -0.39
C LEU A 9 1.52 13.00 -1.72
N LEU A 10 1.40 13.71 -2.84
CA LEU A 10 1.42 13.09 -4.18
C LEU A 10 2.74 12.38 -4.45
N ASN A 11 3.87 12.97 -4.11
CA ASN A 11 5.18 12.32 -4.26
C ASN A 11 5.27 11.04 -3.43
N LEU A 12 4.87 11.07 -2.16
CA LEU A 12 4.82 9.89 -1.31
C LEU A 12 3.87 8.81 -1.87
N PHE A 13 2.71 9.23 -2.39
CA PHE A 13 1.76 8.33 -3.02
C PHE A 13 2.35 7.65 -4.26
N PHE A 14 3.02 8.40 -5.15
CA PHE A 14 3.68 7.84 -6.33
C PHE A 14 4.83 6.90 -5.99
N ILE A 15 5.63 7.23 -4.97
CA ILE A 15 6.70 6.34 -4.48
C ILE A 15 6.08 5.04 -3.95
N ALA A 16 5.05 5.14 -3.10
CA ALA A 16 4.35 3.97 -2.57
C ALA A 16 3.72 3.12 -3.68
N LEU A 17 3.18 3.76 -4.71
CA LEU A 17 2.59 3.09 -5.87
C LEU A 17 3.66 2.36 -6.71
N GLY A 18 4.85 2.95 -6.85
CA GLY A 18 6.01 2.31 -7.47
C GLY A 18 6.46 1.06 -6.71
N TYR A 19 6.59 1.14 -5.38
CA TYR A 19 6.89 -0.02 -4.54
C TYR A 19 5.79 -1.09 -4.61
N PHE A 20 4.52 -0.68 -4.62
CA PHE A 20 3.39 -1.58 -4.78
C PHE A 20 3.48 -2.36 -6.10
N MET A 21 3.79 -1.70 -7.22
CA MET A 21 3.99 -2.36 -8.51
C MET A 21 5.17 -3.34 -8.49
N LEU A 22 6.31 -2.96 -7.90
CA LEU A 22 7.47 -3.85 -7.76
C LEU A 22 7.14 -5.11 -6.96
N ILE A 23 6.49 -4.95 -5.80
CA ILE A 23 6.10 -6.06 -4.93
C ILE A 23 5.07 -6.96 -5.65
N THR A 24 4.12 -6.37 -6.37
CA THR A 24 3.13 -7.06 -7.19
C THR A 24 3.79 -7.94 -8.26
N ILE A 25 4.78 -7.42 -8.98
CA ILE A 25 5.53 -8.17 -10.01
C ILE A 25 6.33 -9.32 -9.37
N LEU A 26 6.96 -9.07 -8.23
CA LEU A 26 7.72 -10.08 -7.49
C LEU A 26 6.83 -11.23 -7.01
N LEU A 27 5.67 -10.90 -6.45
CA LEU A 27 4.71 -11.91 -5.99
C LEU A 27 4.07 -12.66 -7.15
N PHE A 28 3.76 -11.98 -8.26
CA PHE A 28 3.30 -12.65 -9.47
C PHE A 28 4.35 -13.64 -10.00
N SER A 29 5.62 -13.25 -9.97
CA SER A 29 6.73 -14.15 -10.32
C SER A 29 6.77 -15.36 -9.39
N PHE A 30 6.66 -15.18 -8.08
CA PHE A 30 6.62 -16.31 -7.13
C PHE A 30 5.40 -17.22 -7.32
N ASP A 31 4.24 -16.65 -7.66
CA ASP A 31 3.02 -17.41 -7.94
C ASP A 31 3.18 -18.25 -9.21
N LEU A 32 3.81 -17.71 -10.27
CA LEU A 32 4.15 -18.44 -11.50
C LEU A 32 5.08 -19.64 -11.26
N PHE A 33 5.93 -19.58 -10.23
CA PHE A 33 6.84 -20.66 -9.84
C PHE A 33 6.28 -21.54 -8.72
N GLU A 34 5.02 -21.36 -8.31
CA GLU A 34 4.34 -22.06 -7.20
C GLU A 34 5.10 -21.98 -5.85
N ILE A 35 5.94 -20.94 -5.68
CA ILE A 35 6.76 -20.76 -4.48
C ILE A 35 5.91 -20.11 -3.39
N LYS A 36 5.46 -20.91 -2.42
CA LYS A 36 4.74 -20.42 -1.23
C LYS A 36 5.71 -19.76 -0.25
N THR A 37 5.57 -18.46 -0.04
CA THR A 37 6.38 -17.70 0.93
C THR A 37 5.52 -17.27 2.11
N THR A 38 6.12 -17.04 3.27
CA THR A 38 5.41 -16.48 4.45
C THR A 38 4.74 -15.14 4.14
N GLY A 39 5.35 -14.34 3.25
CA GLY A 39 4.78 -13.09 2.74
C GLY A 39 3.52 -13.29 1.89
N SER A 40 3.47 -14.30 1.03
CA SER A 40 2.25 -14.57 0.25
C SER A 40 1.10 -15.07 1.13
N VAL A 41 1.39 -15.89 2.15
CA VAL A 41 0.38 -16.31 3.15
C VAL A 41 -0.18 -15.12 3.91
N PHE A 42 0.69 -14.21 4.39
CA PHE A 42 0.26 -12.99 5.07
C PHE A 42 -0.69 -12.15 4.20
N LEU A 43 -0.39 -12.00 2.91
CA LEU A 43 -1.22 -11.23 1.99
C LEU A 43 -2.56 -11.91 1.71
N VAL A 44 -2.62 -13.23 1.62
CA VAL A 44 -3.90 -13.96 1.54
C VAL A 44 -4.73 -13.72 2.79
N THR A 45 -4.14 -13.77 3.98
CA THR A 45 -4.84 -13.47 5.23
C THR A 45 -5.32 -12.02 5.27
N LEU A 46 -4.48 -11.07 4.84
CA LEU A 46 -4.85 -9.66 4.74
C LEU A 46 -5.99 -9.45 3.74
N SER A 47 -6.01 -10.23 2.66
CA SER A 47 -7.07 -10.18 1.66
C SER A 47 -8.45 -10.51 2.25
N GLN A 48 -8.51 -11.40 3.23
CA GLN A 48 -9.76 -11.77 3.92
C GLN A 48 -10.30 -10.65 4.80
N MET A 49 -9.45 -9.70 5.21
CA MET A 49 -9.85 -8.50 5.95
C MET A 49 -10.28 -7.35 5.04
N THR A 50 -10.17 -7.52 3.71
CA THR A 50 -10.49 -6.47 2.74
C THR A 50 -11.99 -6.37 2.52
N PHE A 51 -12.55 -5.16 2.63
CA PHE A 51 -13.97 -4.91 2.34
C PHE A 51 -14.29 -4.87 0.83
N ILE A 52 -13.28 -4.72 -0.03
CA ILE A 52 -13.43 -4.58 -1.49
C ILE A 52 -12.49 -5.56 -2.20
N ASN A 53 -13.05 -6.56 -2.89
CA ASN A 53 -12.29 -7.46 -3.75
C ASN A 53 -12.28 -6.91 -5.17
N ILE A 54 -11.19 -6.20 -5.51
CA ILE A 54 -11.01 -5.58 -6.83
C ILE A 54 -10.39 -6.57 -7.82
N PHE A 55 -9.54 -7.48 -7.33
CA PHE A 55 -8.80 -8.45 -8.12
C PHE A 55 -9.36 -9.87 -7.93
N ASN A 56 -9.30 -10.70 -8.97
CA ASN A 56 -9.71 -12.11 -8.88
C ASN A 56 -8.76 -12.96 -8.02
N HIS A 57 -7.53 -12.51 -7.82
CA HIS A 57 -6.53 -13.20 -7.01
C HIS A 57 -6.41 -12.56 -5.63
N SER A 58 -6.55 -13.39 -4.59
CA SER A 58 -6.56 -12.96 -3.18
C SER A 58 -5.28 -12.22 -2.76
N ILE A 59 -4.11 -12.65 -3.24
CA ILE A 59 -2.83 -12.01 -2.93
C ILE A 59 -2.82 -10.52 -3.34
N PHE A 60 -3.36 -10.19 -4.52
CA PHE A 60 -3.40 -8.79 -4.97
C PHE A 60 -4.39 -7.94 -4.19
N ASN A 61 -5.53 -8.52 -3.78
CA ASN A 61 -6.44 -7.84 -2.85
C ASN A 61 -5.73 -7.55 -1.52
N GLY A 62 -4.97 -8.51 -0.98
CA GLY A 62 -4.15 -8.31 0.20
C GLY A 62 -3.11 -7.20 0.04
N LEU A 63 -2.39 -7.18 -1.08
CA LEU A 63 -1.45 -6.09 -1.37
C LEU A 63 -2.16 -4.74 -1.40
N PHE A 64 -3.32 -4.67 -2.07
CA PHE A 64 -4.06 -3.43 -2.23
C PHE A 64 -4.53 -2.90 -0.87
N THR A 65 -4.99 -3.77 0.01
CA THR A 65 -5.35 -3.45 1.39
C THR A 65 -4.17 -2.88 2.16
N LEU A 66 -3.00 -3.51 2.03
CA LEU A 66 -1.77 -3.05 2.67
C LEU A 66 -1.36 -1.66 2.16
N PHE A 67 -1.46 -1.45 0.85
CA PHE A 67 -1.18 -0.16 0.23
C PHE A 67 -2.11 0.95 0.74
N LEU A 68 -3.41 0.67 0.84
CA LEU A 68 -4.37 1.63 1.41
C LEU A 68 -4.09 1.93 2.87
N ALA A 69 -3.81 0.91 3.68
CA ALA A 69 -3.50 1.09 5.10
C ALA A 69 -2.26 1.97 5.31
N ILE A 70 -1.17 1.70 4.60
CA ILE A 70 0.06 2.49 4.67
C ILE A 70 -0.18 3.92 4.18
N SER A 71 -0.88 4.09 3.05
CA SER A 71 -1.19 5.40 2.50
C SER A 71 -2.02 6.24 3.48
N PHE A 72 -2.98 5.62 4.17
CA PHE A 72 -3.79 6.27 5.18
C PHE A 72 -2.99 6.68 6.42
N ILE A 73 -2.10 5.80 6.91
CA ILE A 73 -1.19 6.11 8.03
C ILE A 73 -0.28 7.29 7.68
N LEU A 74 0.31 7.28 6.48
CA LEU A 74 1.17 8.37 6.00
C LEU A 74 0.40 9.69 5.89
N PHE A 75 -0.84 9.64 5.40
CA PHE A 75 -1.71 10.80 5.33
C PHE A 75 -2.00 11.39 6.72
N ILE A 76 -2.34 10.55 7.70
CA ILE A 76 -2.54 10.98 9.09
C ILE A 76 -1.26 11.59 9.66
N TYR A 77 -0.13 10.90 9.50
CA TYR A 77 1.16 11.35 10.02
C TYR A 77 1.52 12.74 9.49
N LYS A 78 1.46 12.94 8.17
CA LYS A 78 1.75 14.24 7.54
C LYS A 78 0.73 15.30 7.94
N SER A 79 -0.53 14.93 8.17
CA SER A 79 -1.57 15.85 8.64
C SER A 79 -1.30 16.33 10.07
N ILE A 80 -0.84 15.45 10.97
CA ILE A 80 -0.45 15.79 12.34
C ILE A 80 0.81 16.67 12.34
N ASP A 81 1.84 16.31 11.59
CA ASP A 81 3.08 17.11 11.45
C ASP A 81 2.76 18.55 11.01
N LEU A 82 1.88 18.71 10.03
CA LEU A 82 1.48 20.03 9.54
C LEU A 82 0.62 20.82 10.54
N TYR A 83 -0.16 20.14 11.38
CA TYR A 83 -0.88 20.78 12.48
C TYR A 83 0.08 21.26 13.59
N MET A 84 1.09 20.45 13.94
CA MET A 84 2.08 20.80 14.96
C MET A 84 3.01 21.93 14.51
N GLN A 85 3.46 21.96 13.25
CA GLN A 85 4.30 23.05 12.73
C GLN A 85 3.57 24.41 12.64
N ARG A 86 2.24 24.42 12.77
CA ARG A 86 1.43 25.65 12.72
C ARG A 86 1.17 26.26 14.10
N ARG A 87 1.69 25.64 15.17
CA ARG A 87 1.59 26.07 16.57
C ARG A 87 2.97 26.48 17.08
#